data_AF-A0A5D4GRV3-F1
#
_entry.id   AF-A0A5D4GRV3-F1
#
_cell.length_a   1.000
_cell.length_b   1.000
_cell.length_c   1.000
_cell.angle_alpha   90.00
_cell.angle_beta   90.00
_cell.angle_gamma   90.00
#
_symmetry.space_group_name_H-M   'P 1'
#
loop_
_entity.id
_entity.type
_entity.pdbx_description
1 polymer ?
#
loop_
_entity_poly.entity_id
_entity_poly.type
_entity_poly.pdbx_seq_one_letter_code
_entity_poly.pdbx_strand_id
1 'polypeptide(L)'
;MDFFNFAKAVEQGIYDVMMWILFYPLTLLRMIIFPASTLQYVYAEARKDQDSAFAEAIRPALLIFISIAIGTFLAPFSADQRALLEGTPIGSLVTTSWFFLVFYRMVVFSLFPLCGALLLDLLTPGPVSRETLRTPFYLQCYICAPFALIASPTLVNIQHDSWSVYAAFAAVTLWFLAVQYIFFRDYARQTALRALLLAPAVLLLGTFGGIVLGLVAAS
;
A
#
# COMPACT_ATOMS: atom_id res chain seq x y z
N MET A 1 16.73 1.18 31.26
CA MET A 1 16.81 1.03 29.79
C MET A 1 18.17 1.56 29.39
N ASP A 2 19.10 0.65 29.09
CA ASP A 2 20.52 0.96 28.97
C ASP A 2 20.84 1.75 27.69
N PHE A 3 21.61 2.82 27.85
CA PHE A 3 22.13 3.65 26.75
C PHE A 3 22.82 2.80 25.66
N PHE A 4 23.41 1.66 26.06
CA PHE A 4 24.01 0.67 25.16
C PHE A 4 22.99 0.02 24.20
N ASN A 5 21.78 -0.27 24.68
CA ASN A 5 20.71 -0.83 23.85
C ASN A 5 20.15 0.23 22.89
N PHE A 6 20.14 1.50 23.30
CA PHE A 6 19.75 2.61 22.41
C PHE A 6 20.76 2.81 21.28
N ALA A 7 22.06 2.85 21.59
CA ALA A 7 23.10 2.97 20.57
C ALA A 7 23.03 1.83 19.54
N LYS A 8 22.83 0.59 20.00
CA LYS A 8 22.67 -0.58 19.13
C LYS A 8 21.40 -0.50 18.26
N ALA A 9 20.29 0.00 18.80
CA ALA A 9 19.06 0.21 18.04
C ALA A 9 19.21 1.30 16.97
N VAL A 10 19.96 2.38 17.27
CA VAL A 10 20.27 3.43 16.30
C VAL A 10 21.18 2.89 15.19
N GLU A 11 22.23 2.15 15.53
CA GLU A 11 23.13 1.51 14.57
C GLU A 11 22.37 0.56 13.64
N GLN A 12 21.53 -0.31 14.21
CA GLN A 12 20.67 -1.21 13.45
C GLN A 12 19.70 -0.43 12.55
N GLY A 13 19.08 0.63 13.06
CA GLY A 13 18.17 1.47 12.29
C GLY A 13 18.86 2.16 11.11
N ILE A 14 20.08 2.64 11.29
CA ILE A 14 20.89 3.24 10.21
C ILE A 14 21.22 2.17 9.17
N TYR A 15 21.70 1.01 9.60
CA TYR A 15 21.98 -0.12 8.71
C TYR A 15 20.73 -0.51 7.90
N ASP A 16 19.57 -0.62 8.54
CA ASP A 16 18.30 -0.95 7.89
C ASP A 16 17.92 0.13 6.86
N VAL A 17 18.00 1.41 7.21
CA VAL A 17 17.71 2.53 6.30
C VAL A 17 18.66 2.53 5.09
N MET A 18 19.95 2.27 5.30
CA MET A 18 20.92 2.14 4.20
C MET A 18 20.55 0.98 3.29
N MET A 19 20.12 -0.15 3.86
CA MET A 19 19.66 -1.30 3.10
C MET A 19 18.38 -1.00 2.33
N TRP A 20 17.48 -0.16 2.85
CA TRP A 20 16.26 0.22 2.13
C TRP A 20 16.54 0.94 0.82
N ILE A 21 17.60 1.74 0.74
CA ILE A 21 18.00 2.44 -0.50
C ILE A 21 18.22 1.45 -1.65
N LEU A 22 18.79 0.28 -1.35
CA LEU A 22 19.02 -0.77 -2.34
C LEU A 22 17.81 -1.68 -2.51
N PHE A 23 17.25 -2.19 -1.41
CA PHE A 23 16.21 -3.21 -1.49
C PHE A 23 14.85 -2.66 -1.91
N TYR A 24 14.51 -1.40 -1.60
CA TYR A 24 13.23 -0.82 -2.01
C TYR A 24 13.06 -0.78 -3.54
N PRO A 25 13.94 -0.14 -4.32
CA PRO A 25 13.76 -0.08 -5.77
C PRO A 25 13.81 -1.47 -6.41
N LEU A 26 14.67 -2.38 -5.91
CA LEU A 26 14.74 -3.75 -6.41
C LEU A 26 13.44 -4.52 -6.12
N THR A 27 12.93 -4.44 -4.89
CA THR A 27 11.69 -5.11 -4.50
C THR A 27 10.49 -4.59 -5.29
N LEU A 28 10.40 -3.26 -5.42
CA LEU A 28 9.32 -2.60 -6.16
C LEU A 28 9.37 -2.95 -7.65
N LEU A 29 10.55 -2.88 -8.27
CA LEU A 29 10.73 -3.20 -9.69
C LEU A 29 10.41 -4.67 -9.97
N ARG A 30 10.88 -5.58 -9.11
CA ARG A 30 10.56 -7.01 -9.19
C ARG A 30 9.05 -7.23 -9.11
N MET A 31 8.35 -6.52 -8.21
CA MET A 31 6.90 -6.60 -8.09
C MET A 31 6.17 -6.09 -9.33
N ILE A 32 6.63 -4.99 -9.94
CA ILE A 32 6.04 -4.41 -11.15
C ILE A 32 6.21 -5.33 -12.36
N ILE A 33 7.43 -5.85 -12.57
CA ILE A 33 7.78 -6.64 -13.77
C ILE A 33 7.33 -8.10 -13.63
N PHE A 34 7.53 -8.71 -12.47
CA PHE A 34 7.26 -10.12 -12.22
C PHE A 34 6.31 -10.31 -11.03
N PRO A 35 5.06 -9.81 -11.10
CA PRO A 35 4.13 -9.83 -9.96
C PRO A 35 3.82 -11.26 -9.50
N ALA A 36 3.59 -12.20 -10.42
CA ALA A 36 3.25 -13.58 -10.07
C ALA A 36 4.38 -14.29 -9.28
N SER A 37 5.64 -14.17 -9.73
CA SER A 37 6.81 -14.72 -9.02
C SER A 37 7.04 -14.03 -7.68
N THR A 38 6.84 -12.71 -7.62
CA THR A 38 7.00 -11.94 -6.39
C THR A 38 5.97 -12.33 -5.35
N LEU A 39 4.71 -12.51 -5.73
CA LEU A 39 3.68 -13.02 -4.81
C LEU A 39 4.03 -14.43 -4.30
N GLN A 40 4.68 -15.26 -5.11
CA GLN A 40 5.06 -16.61 -4.72
C GLN A 40 6.17 -16.59 -3.67
N TYR A 41 7.15 -15.70 -3.87
CA TYR A 41 8.18 -15.39 -2.89
C TYR A 41 7.55 -14.89 -1.58
N VAL A 42 6.66 -13.90 -1.63
CA VAL A 42 6.01 -13.33 -0.44
C VAL A 42 5.18 -14.38 0.30
N TYR A 43 4.48 -15.26 -0.42
CA TYR A 43 3.69 -16.34 0.18
C TYR A 43 4.56 -17.35 0.95
N ALA A 44 5.72 -17.72 0.40
CA ALA A 44 6.69 -18.58 1.08
C ALA A 44 7.30 -17.89 2.29
N GLU A 45 7.64 -16.60 2.15
CA GLU A 45 8.32 -15.82 3.18
C GLU A 45 7.41 -15.47 4.36
N ALA A 46 6.11 -15.23 4.10
CA ALA A 46 5.13 -14.91 5.13
C ALA A 46 4.98 -16.02 6.19
N ARG A 47 5.35 -17.26 5.86
CA ARG A 47 5.28 -18.45 6.73
C ARG A 47 6.56 -18.73 7.51
N LYS A 48 7.66 -18.02 7.22
CA LYS A 48 8.90 -18.12 7.97
C LYS A 48 8.81 -17.35 9.28
N ASP A 49 9.78 -17.64 10.16
CA ASP A 49 9.99 -16.90 11.41
C ASP A 49 10.32 -15.43 11.13
N GLN A 50 9.90 -14.54 12.03
CA GLN A 50 10.03 -13.09 11.84
C GLN A 50 11.47 -12.60 11.67
N ASP A 51 12.45 -13.33 12.19
CA ASP A 51 13.87 -12.95 12.15
C ASP A 51 14.53 -13.31 10.81
N SER A 52 14.06 -14.36 10.13
CA SER A 52 14.59 -14.79 8.83
C SER A 52 13.74 -14.32 7.65
N ALA A 53 12.49 -13.94 7.90
CA ALA A 53 11.55 -13.51 6.88
C ALA A 53 11.99 -12.19 6.21
N PHE A 54 11.97 -12.19 4.88
CA PHE A 54 12.25 -11.07 3.99
C PHE A 54 13.71 -10.60 4.06
N ALA A 55 14.67 -11.51 4.23
CA ALA A 55 16.09 -11.16 4.22
C ALA A 55 16.57 -10.58 2.87
N GLU A 56 15.88 -10.90 1.77
CA GLU A 56 16.26 -10.49 0.40
C GLU A 56 15.36 -9.38 -0.18
N ALA A 57 14.41 -8.85 0.60
CA ALA A 57 13.43 -7.89 0.11
C ALA A 57 12.90 -6.97 1.24
N ILE A 58 12.24 -5.87 0.87
CA ILE A 58 11.60 -5.01 1.87
C ILE A 58 10.38 -5.71 2.49
N ARG A 59 10.28 -5.66 3.82
CA ARG A 59 9.12 -6.20 4.54
C ARG A 59 7.79 -5.60 4.02
N PRO A 60 6.70 -6.37 3.96
CA PRO A 60 5.46 -5.97 3.28
C PRO A 60 4.90 -4.60 3.71
N ALA A 61 4.67 -4.40 5.01
CA ALA A 61 4.11 -3.15 5.53
C ALA A 61 5.05 -1.94 5.29
N LEU A 62 6.36 -2.18 5.30
CA LEU A 62 7.37 -1.16 5.05
C LEU A 62 7.42 -0.76 3.58
N LEU A 63 7.25 -1.73 2.66
CA LEU A 63 7.26 -1.48 1.21
C LEU A 63 6.15 -0.50 0.82
N ILE A 64 4.92 -0.73 1.28
CA ILE A 64 3.79 0.18 1.04
C ILE A 64 3.99 1.52 1.75
N PHE A 65 4.52 1.53 2.98
CA PHE A 65 4.82 2.77 3.70
C PHE A 65 5.81 3.66 2.93
N ILE A 66 6.94 3.11 2.49
CA ILE A 66 7.95 3.85 1.70
C ILE A 66 7.33 4.35 0.39
N SER A 67 6.51 3.52 -0.28
CA SER A 67 5.81 3.90 -1.51
C SER A 67 4.89 5.10 -1.31
N ILE A 68 4.13 5.11 -0.21
CA ILE A 68 3.24 6.22 0.15
C ILE A 68 4.06 7.46 0.51
N ALA A 69 5.13 7.31 1.28
CA ALA A 69 5.99 8.44 1.67
C ALA A 69 6.61 9.12 0.45
N ILE A 70 7.13 8.34 -0.51
CA ILE A 70 7.67 8.86 -1.77
C ILE A 70 6.57 9.52 -2.60
N GLY A 71 5.42 8.86 -2.80
CA GLY A 71 4.29 9.45 -3.51
C GLY A 71 3.78 10.75 -2.88
N THR A 72 3.85 10.85 -1.55
CA THR A 72 3.50 12.06 -0.80
C THR A 72 4.52 13.17 -0.99
N PHE A 73 5.81 12.83 -1.02
CA PHE A 73 6.87 13.78 -1.31
C PHE A 73 6.79 14.33 -2.75
N LEU A 74 6.50 13.47 -3.73
CA LEU A 74 6.38 13.87 -5.14
C LEU A 74 5.13 14.71 -5.43
N ALA A 75 4.07 14.52 -4.66
CA ALA A 75 2.80 15.21 -4.86
C ALA A 75 2.17 15.61 -3.51
N PRO A 76 2.70 16.65 -2.85
CA PRO A 76 2.02 17.27 -1.71
C PRO A 76 0.71 17.91 -2.16
N PHE A 77 -0.20 18.20 -1.21
CA PHE A 77 -1.42 18.93 -1.54
C PHE A 77 -1.12 20.32 -2.11
N SER A 78 -1.87 20.71 -3.15
CA SER A 78 -1.85 22.05 -3.73
C SER A 78 -2.43 23.09 -2.75
N ALA A 79 -2.21 24.38 -3.04
CA ALA A 79 -2.76 25.47 -2.22
C ALA A 79 -4.30 25.39 -2.13
N ASP A 80 -4.97 25.13 -3.26
CA ASP A 80 -6.43 25.01 -3.31
C ASP A 80 -6.94 23.83 -2.48
N GLN A 81 -6.26 22.67 -2.56
CA GLN A 81 -6.59 21.48 -1.75
C GLN A 81 -6.40 21.74 -0.26
N ARG A 82 -5.35 22.48 0.12
CA ARG A 82 -5.12 22.85 1.52
C ARG A 82 -6.20 23.80 2.02
N ALA A 83 -6.55 24.83 1.24
CA ALA A 83 -7.60 25.77 1.60
C ALA A 83 -8.96 25.09 1.81
N LEU A 84 -9.28 24.07 1.00
CA LEU A 84 -10.50 23.26 1.17
C LEU A 84 -10.51 22.49 2.50
N LEU A 85 -9.35 21.99 2.94
CA LEU A 85 -9.23 21.15 4.13
C LEU A 85 -9.03 21.96 5.43
N GLU A 86 -8.46 23.15 5.37
CA GLU A 86 -8.19 23.99 6.55
C GLU A 86 -9.45 24.44 7.31
N GLY A 87 -10.63 24.33 6.68
CA GLY A 87 -11.92 24.64 7.30
C GLY A 87 -12.36 23.68 8.40
N THR A 88 -11.68 22.54 8.58
CA THR A 88 -12.08 21.51 9.55
C THR A 88 -10.93 21.13 10.50
N PRO A 89 -11.21 20.61 11.71
CA PRO A 89 -10.16 20.18 12.64
C PRO A 89 -9.26 19.07 12.07
N ILE A 90 -9.86 18.09 11.36
CA ILE A 90 -9.11 16.96 10.78
C ILE A 90 -8.32 17.42 9.57
N GLY A 91 -8.94 18.20 8.67
CA GLY A 91 -8.26 18.71 7.49
C GLY A 91 -7.09 19.62 7.84
N SER A 92 -7.24 20.50 8.84
CA SER A 92 -6.15 21.31 9.39
C SER A 92 -5.00 20.46 9.94
N LEU A 93 -5.29 19.37 10.67
CA LEU A 93 -4.25 18.46 11.17
C LEU A 93 -3.47 17.81 10.01
N VAL A 94 -4.17 17.36 8.96
CA VAL A 94 -3.55 16.71 7.80
C VAL A 94 -2.70 17.69 6.98
N THR A 95 -3.07 18.96 6.90
CA THR A 95 -2.30 19.99 6.17
C THR A 95 -1.16 20.59 6.99
N THR A 96 -1.14 20.39 8.31
CA THR A 96 -0.14 20.99 9.23
C THR A 96 1.30 20.59 8.90
N SER A 97 1.54 19.32 8.54
CA SER A 97 2.90 18.86 8.22
C SER A 97 2.90 17.69 7.23
N TRP A 98 4.04 17.51 6.57
CA TRP A 98 4.26 16.35 5.70
C TRP A 98 4.06 15.02 6.44
N PHE A 99 4.44 14.94 7.72
CA PHE A 99 4.27 13.73 8.52
C PHE A 99 2.78 13.37 8.70
N PHE A 100 1.93 14.34 9.04
CA PHE A 100 0.49 14.10 9.16
C PHE A 100 -0.15 13.76 7.82
N LEU A 101 0.32 14.35 6.73
CA LEU A 101 -0.14 14.01 5.38
C LEU A 101 0.23 12.57 4.99
N VAL A 102 1.46 12.13 5.28
CA VAL A 102 1.90 10.74 5.07
C VAL A 102 1.05 9.79 5.91
N PHE A 103 0.81 10.13 7.18
CA PHE A 103 -0.02 9.31 8.06
C PHE A 103 -1.45 9.18 7.54
N TYR A 104 -2.08 10.29 7.13
CA TYR A 104 -3.41 10.29 6.51
C TYR A 104 -3.45 9.39 5.28
N ARG A 105 -2.49 9.54 4.36
CA ARG A 105 -2.39 8.68 3.16
C ARG A 105 -2.11 7.23 3.52
N MET A 106 -1.35 6.97 4.58
CA MET A 106 -1.13 5.61 5.08
C MET A 106 -2.44 4.97 5.52
N VAL A 107 -3.29 5.68 6.26
CA VAL A 107 -4.63 5.20 6.63
C VAL A 107 -5.44 4.89 5.37
N VAL A 108 -5.56 5.85 4.44
CA VAL A 108 -6.33 5.69 3.19
C VAL A 108 -5.82 4.50 2.36
N PHE A 109 -4.52 4.41 2.10
CA PHE A 109 -3.96 3.35 1.24
C PHE A 109 -3.86 2.00 1.95
N SER A 110 -3.84 1.95 3.29
CA SER A 110 -3.89 0.69 4.06
C SER A 110 -5.26 -0.01 3.98
N LEU A 111 -6.31 0.71 3.58
CA LEU A 111 -7.62 0.12 3.34
C LEU A 111 -7.59 -0.90 2.20
N PHE A 112 -6.82 -0.63 1.13
CA PHE A 112 -6.73 -1.55 -0.01
C PHE A 112 -6.18 -2.92 0.39
N PRO A 113 -5.01 -3.04 1.06
CA PRO A 113 -4.51 -4.34 1.44
C PRO A 113 -5.33 -5.01 2.53
N LEU A 114 -5.97 -4.23 3.42
CA LEU A 114 -6.89 -4.77 4.42
C LEU A 114 -8.15 -5.35 3.76
N CYS A 115 -8.76 -4.65 2.80
CA CYS A 115 -9.91 -5.15 2.04
C CYS A 115 -9.56 -6.40 1.24
N GLY A 116 -8.42 -6.41 0.56
CA GLY A 116 -7.96 -7.59 -0.19
C GLY A 116 -7.72 -8.81 0.71
N ALA A 117 -7.10 -8.59 1.89
CA ALA A 117 -6.87 -9.64 2.86
C ALA A 117 -8.16 -10.16 3.48
N LEU A 118 -9.06 -9.26 3.88
CA LEU A 118 -10.34 -9.58 4.49
C LEU A 118 -11.26 -10.31 3.52
N LEU A 119 -11.33 -9.87 2.25
CA LEU A 119 -12.13 -10.57 1.23
C LEU A 119 -11.65 -12.01 1.04
N LEU A 120 -10.34 -12.27 1.05
CA LEU A 120 -9.82 -13.63 0.99
C LEU A 120 -10.22 -14.45 2.23
N ASP A 121 -10.03 -13.89 3.42
CA ASP A 121 -10.31 -14.63 4.67
C ASP A 121 -11.82 -14.92 4.80
N LEU A 122 -12.69 -13.99 4.41
CA LEU A 122 -14.15 -14.19 4.37
C LEU A 122 -14.61 -15.25 3.35
N LEU A 123 -13.82 -15.50 2.31
CA LEU A 123 -14.09 -16.54 1.31
C LEU A 123 -13.49 -17.90 1.70
N THR A 124 -12.68 -17.93 2.77
CA THR A 124 -12.03 -19.14 3.25
C THR A 124 -12.79 -19.66 4.48
N PRO A 125 -13.10 -20.97 4.58
CA PRO A 125 -13.75 -21.51 5.78
C PRO A 125 -12.86 -21.34 7.01
N GLY A 126 -13.36 -20.70 8.06
CA GLY A 126 -12.68 -20.57 9.34
C GLY A 126 -12.96 -19.22 10.03
N PRO A 127 -12.53 -19.06 11.30
CA PRO A 127 -12.61 -17.79 11.99
C PRO A 127 -11.56 -16.81 11.45
N VAL A 128 -11.96 -15.55 11.26
CA VAL A 128 -11.04 -14.47 10.93
C VAL A 128 -10.16 -14.18 12.15
N SER A 129 -8.84 -14.27 11.98
CA SER A 129 -7.87 -14.05 13.04
C SER A 129 -6.65 -13.28 12.53
N ARG A 130 -5.81 -12.79 13.45
CA ARG A 130 -4.56 -12.11 13.07
C ARG A 130 -3.60 -13.04 12.33
N GLU A 131 -3.60 -14.33 12.67
CA GLU A 131 -2.73 -15.32 12.06
C GLU A 131 -3.19 -15.66 10.64
N THR A 132 -4.50 -15.85 10.43
CA THR A 132 -5.06 -16.15 9.10
C THR A 132 -4.90 -14.98 8.14
N LEU A 133 -5.07 -13.75 8.62
CA LEU A 133 -4.92 -12.53 7.82
C LEU A 133 -3.47 -12.15 7.49
N ARG A 134 -2.48 -12.62 8.25
CA ARG A 134 -1.08 -12.20 8.09
C ARG A 134 -0.57 -12.41 6.65
N THR A 135 -0.75 -13.61 6.11
CA THR A 135 -0.24 -13.94 4.77
C THR A 135 -1.00 -13.18 3.66
N PRO A 136 -2.34 -13.17 3.63
CA PRO A 136 -3.12 -12.34 2.71
C PRO A 136 -2.73 -10.87 2.76
N PHE A 137 -2.58 -10.31 3.97
CA PHE A 137 -2.20 -8.91 4.17
C PHE A 137 -0.81 -8.62 3.60
N TYR A 138 0.17 -9.51 3.81
CA TYR A 138 1.53 -9.35 3.28
C TYR A 138 1.57 -9.34 1.76
N LEU A 139 0.85 -10.26 1.11
CA LEU A 139 0.70 -10.28 -0.34
C LEU A 139 0.10 -8.98 -0.84
N GLN A 140 -0.98 -8.54 -0.20
CA GLN A 140 -1.69 -7.35 -0.61
C GLN A 140 -0.88 -6.06 -0.41
N CYS A 141 -0.03 -5.95 0.63
CA CYS A 141 0.88 -4.82 0.77
C CYS A 141 1.84 -4.71 -0.42
N TYR A 142 2.34 -5.82 -0.95
CA TYR A 142 3.18 -5.84 -2.15
C TYR A 142 2.42 -5.38 -3.39
N ILE A 143 1.16 -5.81 -3.56
CA ILE A 143 0.30 -5.37 -4.67
C ILE A 143 -0.01 -3.88 -4.59
N CYS A 144 -0.33 -3.41 -3.38
CA CYS A 144 -0.76 -2.03 -3.16
C CYS A 144 0.39 -1.03 -3.18
N ALA A 145 1.65 -1.45 -3.00
CA ALA A 145 2.80 -0.56 -2.98
C ALA A 145 3.02 0.20 -4.32
N PRO A 146 3.16 -0.47 -5.49
CA PRO A 146 3.23 0.23 -6.78
C PRO A 146 1.97 1.06 -7.07
N PHE A 147 0.80 0.54 -6.68
CA PHE A 147 -0.46 1.27 -6.84
C PHE A 147 -0.44 2.58 -6.06
N ALA A 148 -0.10 2.56 -4.77
CA ALA A 148 -0.03 3.76 -3.93
C ALA A 148 1.01 4.77 -4.43
N LEU A 149 2.17 4.29 -4.89
CA LEU A 149 3.25 5.14 -5.41
C LEU A 149 2.83 5.98 -6.62
N ILE A 150 2.05 5.41 -7.54
CA ILE A 150 1.67 6.06 -8.80
C ILE A 150 0.29 6.72 -8.68
N ALA A 151 -0.70 6.01 -8.11
CA ALA A 151 -2.07 6.50 -8.01
C ALA A 151 -2.17 7.76 -7.13
N SER A 152 -1.41 7.84 -6.03
CA SER A 152 -1.47 8.99 -5.13
C SER A 152 -1.06 10.30 -5.83
N PRO A 153 0.12 10.39 -6.48
CA PRO A 153 0.46 11.58 -7.27
C PRO A 153 -0.51 11.89 -8.39
N THR A 154 -0.98 10.89 -9.14
CA THR A 154 -1.89 11.14 -10.27
C THR A 154 -3.24 11.67 -9.82
N LEU A 155 -3.76 11.19 -8.67
CA LEU A 155 -5.02 11.69 -8.10
C LEU A 155 -4.89 13.14 -7.62
N VAL A 156 -3.77 13.50 -6.99
CA VAL A 156 -3.49 14.89 -6.57
C VAL A 156 -3.43 15.81 -7.79
N ASN A 157 -2.82 15.34 -8.89
CA ASN A 157 -2.58 16.13 -10.09
C ASN A 157 -3.69 16.01 -11.15
N ILE A 158 -4.80 15.33 -10.86
CA ILE A 158 -5.86 15.07 -11.84
C ILE A 158 -6.49 16.36 -12.38
N GLN A 159 -6.47 17.42 -11.58
CA GLN A 159 -6.95 18.76 -11.94
C GLN A 159 -6.11 19.47 -13.02
N HIS A 160 -4.87 19.02 -13.29
CA HIS A 160 -4.01 19.61 -14.32
C HIS A 160 -4.40 19.21 -15.75
N ASP A 161 -5.42 18.36 -15.92
CA ASP A 161 -5.99 17.93 -17.20
C ASP A 161 -4.96 17.46 -18.24
N SER A 162 -3.90 16.80 -17.76
CA SER A 162 -2.84 16.29 -18.62
C SER A 162 -3.13 14.84 -19.03
N TRP A 163 -3.10 14.57 -20.33
CA TRP A 163 -3.18 13.20 -20.86
C TRP A 163 -2.20 12.24 -20.18
N SER A 164 -0.98 12.72 -19.85
CA SER A 164 0.03 11.91 -19.16
C SER A 164 -0.42 11.44 -17.78
N VAL A 165 -1.14 12.27 -17.02
CA VAL A 165 -1.68 11.95 -15.69
C VAL A 165 -2.77 10.90 -15.80
N TYR A 166 -3.70 11.08 -16.75
CA TYR A 166 -4.77 10.11 -17.00
C TYR A 166 -4.22 8.76 -17.46
N ALA A 167 -3.26 8.77 -18.39
CA ALA A 167 -2.61 7.57 -18.88
C ALA A 167 -1.87 6.82 -17.77
N ALA A 168 -1.13 7.53 -16.91
CA ALA A 168 -0.43 6.94 -15.77
C ALA A 168 -1.41 6.32 -14.74
N PHE A 169 -2.50 7.03 -14.42
CA PHE A 169 -3.52 6.53 -13.50
C PHE A 169 -4.25 5.30 -14.06
N ALA A 170 -4.64 5.34 -15.34
CA ALA A 170 -5.26 4.21 -16.01
C ALA A 170 -4.30 3.01 -16.07
N ALA A 171 -3.03 3.22 -16.42
CA ALA A 171 -2.03 2.17 -16.50
C ALA A 171 -1.82 1.48 -15.15
N VAL A 172 -1.65 2.25 -14.06
CA VAL A 172 -1.47 1.64 -12.73
C VAL A 172 -2.74 0.96 -12.23
N THR A 173 -3.93 1.48 -12.58
CA THR A 173 -5.20 0.85 -12.22
C THR A 173 -5.38 -0.48 -12.95
N LEU A 174 -5.11 -0.54 -14.26
CA LEU A 174 -5.15 -1.77 -15.04
C LEU A 174 -4.11 -2.78 -14.54
N TRP A 175 -2.89 -2.33 -14.24
CA TRP A 175 -1.86 -3.17 -13.62
C TRP A 175 -2.33 -3.73 -12.28
N PHE A 176 -2.90 -2.89 -11.40
CA PHE A 176 -3.43 -3.32 -10.11
C PHE A 176 -4.53 -4.37 -10.26
N LEU A 177 -5.49 -4.15 -11.16
CA LEU A 177 -6.57 -5.11 -11.43
C LEU A 177 -6.04 -6.44 -11.99
N ALA A 178 -5.05 -6.39 -12.89
CA ALA A 178 -4.42 -7.60 -13.43
C ALA A 178 -3.71 -8.40 -12.33
N VAL A 179 -2.97 -7.74 -11.44
CA VAL A 179 -2.28 -8.40 -10.32
C VAL A 179 -3.27 -8.90 -9.27
N GLN A 180 -4.35 -8.17 -8.98
CA GLN A 180 -5.41 -8.66 -8.10
C GLN A 180 -6.11 -9.90 -8.67
N TYR A 181 -6.33 -9.93 -9.98
CA TYR A 181 -6.85 -11.13 -10.65
C TYR A 181 -5.91 -12.33 -10.46
N ILE A 182 -4.59 -12.14 -10.64
CA ILE A 182 -3.59 -13.18 -10.38
C ILE A 182 -3.65 -13.64 -8.92
N PHE A 183 -3.73 -12.69 -7.97
CA PHE A 183 -3.85 -12.99 -6.54
C PHE A 183 -5.08 -13.88 -6.25
N PHE A 184 -6.27 -13.48 -6.70
CA PHE A 184 -7.49 -14.24 -6.42
C PHE A 184 -7.54 -15.58 -7.17
N ARG A 185 -7.00 -15.66 -8.39
CA ARG A 185 -6.97 -16.90 -9.16
C ARG A 185 -5.97 -17.90 -8.59
N ASP A 186 -4.73 -17.48 -8.39
CA ASP A 186 -3.62 -18.40 -8.13
C ASP A 186 -3.42 -18.66 -6.63
N TYR A 187 -3.61 -17.65 -5.78
CA TYR A 187 -3.34 -17.75 -4.34
C TYR A 187 -4.61 -18.00 -3.53
N ALA A 188 -5.69 -17.29 -3.85
CA ALA A 188 -7.00 -17.55 -3.24
C ALA A 188 -7.72 -18.77 -3.85
N ARG A 189 -7.15 -19.38 -4.91
CA ARG A 189 -7.69 -20.54 -5.63
C ARG A 189 -9.16 -20.37 -6.04
N GLN A 190 -9.57 -19.14 -6.33
CA GLN A 190 -10.92 -18.84 -6.79
C GLN A 190 -11.04 -19.17 -8.28
N THR A 191 -12.27 -19.43 -8.73
CA THR A 191 -12.53 -19.58 -10.17
C THR A 191 -12.23 -18.29 -10.92
N ALA A 192 -11.87 -18.39 -12.20
CA ALA A 192 -11.54 -17.22 -13.02
C ALA A 192 -12.65 -16.14 -13.01
N LEU A 193 -13.92 -16.56 -13.02
CA LEU A 193 -15.06 -15.65 -12.95
C LEU A 193 -15.12 -14.90 -11.61
N ARG A 194 -14.93 -15.61 -10.48
CA ARG A 194 -14.90 -14.99 -9.16
C ARG A 194 -13.70 -14.05 -9.02
N ALA A 195 -12.52 -14.44 -9.51
CA ALA A 195 -11.33 -13.59 -9.50
C ALA A 195 -11.56 -12.29 -10.29
N LEU A 196 -12.25 -12.36 -11.43
CA LEU A 196 -12.62 -11.20 -12.23
C LEU A 196 -13.57 -10.23 -11.49
N LEU A 197 -14.44 -10.75 -10.62
CA LEU A 197 -15.35 -9.93 -9.81
C LEU A 197 -14.68 -9.39 -8.53
N LEU A 198 -13.80 -10.18 -7.90
CA LEU A 198 -13.14 -9.81 -6.64
C LEU A 198 -12.04 -8.77 -6.84
N ALA A 199 -11.31 -8.82 -7.95
CA ALA A 199 -10.27 -7.83 -8.26
C ALA A 199 -10.79 -6.37 -8.23
N PRO A 200 -11.85 -6.01 -8.97
CA PRO A 200 -12.43 -4.67 -8.87
C PRO A 200 -13.13 -4.42 -7.53
N ALA A 201 -13.62 -5.44 -6.84
CA ALA A 201 -14.22 -5.25 -5.51
C ALA A 201 -13.22 -4.66 -4.50
N VAL A 202 -11.94 -5.08 -4.53
CA VAL A 202 -10.89 -4.49 -3.69
C VAL A 202 -10.70 -3.01 -4.01
N LEU A 203 -10.62 -2.66 -5.30
CA LEU A 203 -10.47 -1.28 -5.75
C LEU A 203 -11.66 -0.42 -5.29
N LEU A 204 -12.88 -0.92 -5.46
CA LEU A 204 -14.11 -0.20 -5.10
C LEU A 204 -14.24 0.00 -3.59
N LEU A 205 -13.97 -1.04 -2.78
CA LEU A 205 -14.04 -0.94 -1.32
C LEU A 205 -12.96 -0.01 -0.76
N GLY A 206 -11.72 -0.12 -1.25
CA GLY A 206 -10.63 0.77 -0.85
C GLY A 206 -10.91 2.23 -1.24
N THR A 207 -11.43 2.46 -2.45
CA THR A 207 -11.82 3.80 -2.92
C THR A 207 -12.99 4.35 -2.11
N PHE A 208 -14.02 3.56 -1.85
CA PHE A 208 -15.16 3.97 -1.02
C PHE A 208 -14.71 4.39 0.38
N GLY A 209 -13.88 3.57 1.04
CA GLY A 209 -13.33 3.92 2.35
C GLY A 209 -12.45 5.18 2.30
N GLY A 210 -11.65 5.34 1.25
CA GLY A 210 -10.86 6.57 1.03
C GLY A 210 -11.72 7.82 0.84
N ILE A 211 -12.82 7.73 0.08
CA ILE A 211 -13.78 8.84 -0.10
C ILE A 211 -14.45 9.18 1.23
N VAL A 212 -14.89 8.19 2.00
CA VAL A 212 -15.49 8.43 3.33
C VAL A 212 -14.51 9.16 4.23
N LEU A 213 -13.25 8.73 4.30
CA LEU A 213 -12.22 9.42 5.08
C LEU A 213 -11.94 10.84 4.57
N GLY A 214 -11.92 11.04 3.26
CA GLY A 214 -11.75 12.37 2.65
C GLY A 214 -12.90 13.31 2.97
N LEU A 215 -14.14 12.81 2.93
CA LEU A 215 -15.32 13.59 3.32
C LEU A 215 -15.28 13.96 4.80
N VAL A 216 -14.90 13.03 5.69
CA VAL A 216 -14.71 13.30 7.12
C VAL A 216 -13.59 14.33 7.37
N ALA A 217 -12.55 14.35 6.53
CA ALA A 217 -11.51 15.37 6.61
C ALA A 217 -11.96 16.74 6.06
N ALA A 218 -13.00 16.79 5.22
CA ALA A 218 -13.51 18.01 4.59
C ALA A 218 -14.80 18.55 5.23
N SER A 219 -15.44 17.79 6.14
CA SER A 219 -16.60 18.19 6.95
C SER A 219 -16.20 18.71 8.33
#